data_AF-A0A829D2N8-F1
#
_entry.id   AF-A0A829D2N8-F1
#
_cell.length_a   1.000
_cell.length_b   1.000
_cell.length_c   1.000
_cell.angle_alpha   90.00
_cell.angle_beta   90.00
_cell.angle_gamma   90.00
#
_symmetry.space_group_name_H-M   'P 1'
#
loop_
_entity.id
_entity.type
_entity.pdbx_description
1 polymer ?
#
loop_
_entity_poly.entity_id
_entity_poly.type
_entity_poly.pdbx_seq_one_letter_code
_entity_poly.pdbx_strand_id
1 'polypeptide(L)'
;MIADEIQLVTRISDLDTQRHVTSRTYENFCLEGRFRTLEKNGFSIREILSQGIKIHPLESQIRFLAQQMEGASLKTETKAFPLKDGKIFWDQKVLSDTGTIAAEIKTLTFSEKDGHPIDLLPLEKTEMSGFDQFPQIPDFRGTCKTVDTSMITLYSERNIFGEYNPAYLWRIVEDSRWFFSTETGLTLDRFVEMDTTLFLWAVYFDFFIRFLREEKLK
;
A
#
# COMPACT_ATOMS: atom_id res chain seq x y z
N MET A 1 -20.22 -4.33 -5.79
CA MET A 1 -19.40 -3.21 -5.36
C MET A 1 -19.93 -2.76 -4.03
N ILE A 2 -19.11 -2.92 -3.01
CA ILE A 2 -19.38 -2.42 -1.66
C ILE A 2 -18.54 -1.15 -1.49
N ALA A 3 -19.13 -0.09 -0.95
CA ALA A 3 -18.46 1.20 -0.81
C ALA A 3 -18.50 1.72 0.63
N ASP A 4 -17.42 2.37 1.05
CA ASP A 4 -17.33 3.06 2.33
C ASP A 4 -16.51 4.36 2.23
N GLU A 5 -16.71 5.27 3.19
CA GLU A 5 -15.99 6.52 3.30
C GLU A 5 -15.51 6.76 4.74
N ILE A 6 -14.27 7.26 4.87
CA ILE A 6 -13.72 7.74 6.13
C ILE A 6 -13.07 9.12 5.94
N GLN A 7 -13.00 9.91 7.02
CA GLN A 7 -12.31 11.20 7.05
C GLN A 7 -11.19 11.16 8.08
N LEU A 8 -9.97 11.53 7.68
CA LEU A 8 -8.80 11.58 8.55
C LEU A 8 -8.01 12.87 8.32
N VAL A 9 -7.37 13.38 9.37
CA VAL A 9 -6.56 14.61 9.31
C VAL A 9 -5.09 14.26 9.39
N THR A 10 -4.29 14.80 8.48
CA THR A 10 -2.84 14.57 8.43
C THR A 10 -2.12 15.31 9.55
N ARG A 11 -1.05 14.70 10.05
CA ARG A 11 -0.20 15.18 11.13
C ARG A 11 1.20 15.49 10.62
N ILE A 12 2.00 16.19 11.41
CA ILE A 12 3.40 16.46 11.08
C ILE A 12 4.22 15.20 10.80
N SER A 13 3.89 14.08 11.45
CA SER A 13 4.55 12.77 11.26
C SER A 13 4.19 12.09 9.95
N ASP A 14 3.21 12.60 9.22
CA ASP A 14 2.69 12.00 8.00
C ASP A 14 3.39 12.52 6.74
N LEU A 15 4.32 13.46 6.92
CA LEU A 15 4.99 14.22 5.87
C LEU A 15 6.41 13.70 5.61
N ASP A 16 6.89 13.87 4.37
CA ASP A 16 8.28 13.68 4.00
C ASP A 16 9.15 14.92 4.30
N THR A 17 10.44 14.84 3.96
CA THR A 17 11.40 15.95 4.11
C THR A 17 11.04 17.17 3.25
N GLN A 18 10.17 17.03 2.26
CA GLN A 18 9.64 18.11 1.42
C GLN A 18 8.30 18.64 1.93
N ARG A 19 7.84 18.16 3.09
CA ARG A 19 6.59 18.54 3.77
C ARG A 19 5.32 18.09 3.05
N HIS A 20 5.42 17.10 2.16
CA HIS A 20 4.27 16.48 1.52
C HIS A 20 3.84 15.20 2.24
N VAL A 21 2.54 14.94 2.24
CA VAL A 21 1.99 13.67 2.74
C VAL A 21 2.58 12.49 1.97
N THR A 22 3.10 11.49 2.70
CA THR A 22 3.79 10.33 2.13
C THR A 22 2.85 9.27 1.56
N SER A 23 3.38 8.41 0.69
CA SER A 23 2.63 7.24 0.18
C SER A 23 2.21 6.28 1.30
N ARG A 24 3.07 6.12 2.32
CA ARG A 24 2.77 5.36 3.54
C ARG A 24 1.51 5.89 4.23
N THR A 25 1.36 7.21 4.35
CA THR A 25 0.19 7.83 4.98
C THR A 25 -1.07 7.54 4.18
N TYR A 26 -1.04 7.74 2.86
CA TYR A 26 -2.19 7.43 2.01
C TYR A 26 -2.59 5.96 2.11
N GLU A 27 -1.63 5.04 2.07
CA GLU A 27 -1.88 3.60 2.21
C GLU A 27 -2.48 3.24 3.58
N ASN A 28 -2.02 3.87 4.66
CA ASN A 28 -2.59 3.68 6.00
C ASN A 28 -4.06 4.14 6.07
N PHE A 29 -4.39 5.27 5.44
CA PHE A 29 -5.77 5.76 5.39
C PHE A 29 -6.65 4.80 4.59
N CYS A 30 -6.15 4.33 3.44
CA CYS A 30 -6.80 3.29 2.67
C CYS A 30 -6.99 1.99 3.46
N LEU A 31 -6.02 1.58 4.27
CA LEU A 31 -6.13 0.39 5.11
C LEU A 31 -7.27 0.49 6.13
N GLU A 32 -7.41 1.64 6.81
CA GLU A 32 -8.55 1.90 7.70
C GLU A 32 -9.86 1.76 6.93
N GLY A 33 -9.97 2.36 5.74
CA GLY A 33 -11.17 2.28 4.89
C GLY A 33 -11.53 0.84 4.50
N ARG A 34 -10.53 -0.01 4.21
CA ARG A 34 -10.74 -1.44 3.93
C ARG A 34 -11.30 -2.19 5.14
N PHE A 35 -10.73 -1.98 6.33
CA PHE A 35 -11.24 -2.64 7.54
C PHE A 35 -12.62 -2.13 7.96
N ARG A 36 -12.93 -0.84 7.77
CA ARG A 36 -14.30 -0.32 7.98
C ARG A 36 -15.30 -0.95 7.03
N THR A 37 -14.91 -1.14 5.77
CA THR A 37 -15.73 -1.84 4.78
C THR A 37 -16.00 -3.29 5.22
N LEU A 38 -14.99 -4.02 5.69
CA LEU A 38 -15.16 -5.39 6.22
C LEU A 38 -16.05 -5.42 7.47
N GLU A 39 -15.84 -4.49 8.42
CA GLU A 39 -16.62 -4.37 9.65
C GLU A 39 -18.11 -4.18 9.35
N LYS A 40 -18.46 -3.29 8.42
CA LYS A 40 -19.86 -3.07 7.98
C LYS A 40 -20.52 -4.30 7.35
N ASN A 41 -19.72 -5.28 6.92
CA ASN A 41 -20.18 -6.52 6.29
C ASN A 41 -20.00 -7.74 7.22
N GLY A 42 -19.84 -7.52 8.53
CA GLY A 42 -19.82 -8.60 9.53
C GLY A 42 -18.45 -9.23 9.76
N PHE A 43 -17.38 -8.58 9.32
CA PHE A 43 -16.00 -8.99 9.58
C PHE A 43 -15.25 -7.87 10.26
N SER A 44 -15.60 -7.59 11.52
CA SER A 44 -14.82 -6.71 12.37
C SER A 44 -13.41 -7.26 12.57
N ILE A 45 -12.44 -6.39 12.89
CA ILE A 45 -11.06 -6.81 13.22
C ILE A 45 -11.07 -7.89 14.31
N ARG A 46 -11.94 -7.76 15.32
CA ARG A 46 -12.07 -8.74 16.40
C ARG A 46 -12.52 -10.11 15.89
N GLU A 47 -13.47 -10.15 14.96
CA GLU A 47 -13.95 -11.39 14.35
C GLU A 47 -12.91 -12.02 13.43
N ILE A 48 -12.20 -11.22 12.63
CA ILE A 48 -11.11 -11.68 11.77
C ILE A 48 -10.04 -12.37 12.63
N LEU A 49 -9.59 -11.69 13.69
CA LEU A 49 -8.56 -12.22 14.59
C LEU A 49 -9.04 -13.45 15.38
N SER A 50 -10.26 -13.43 15.93
CA SER A 50 -10.77 -14.55 16.73
C SER A 50 -11.00 -15.81 15.90
N GLN A 51 -11.29 -15.67 14.61
CA GLN A 51 -11.47 -16.77 13.69
C GLN A 51 -10.16 -17.26 13.06
N GLY A 52 -9.03 -16.63 13.37
CA GLY A 52 -7.72 -16.97 12.79
C GLY A 52 -7.62 -16.65 11.30
N ILE A 53 -8.43 -15.69 10.81
CA ILE A 53 -8.40 -15.26 9.41
C ILE A 53 -7.19 -14.35 9.21
N LYS A 54 -6.46 -14.57 8.12
CA LYS A 54 -5.38 -13.70 7.66
C LYS A 54 -5.77 -13.01 6.36
N ILE A 55 -5.29 -11.79 6.17
CA ILE A 55 -5.48 -11.02 4.94
C ILE A 55 -4.10 -10.59 4.45
N HIS A 56 -3.72 -11.13 3.30
CA HIS A 56 -2.43 -10.92 2.66
C HIS A 56 -2.57 -9.90 1.53
N PRO A 57 -1.74 -8.85 1.47
CA PRO A 57 -1.60 -8.08 0.25
C PRO A 57 -0.92 -8.93 -0.82
N LEU A 58 -1.48 -8.95 -2.03
CA LEU A 58 -0.88 -9.62 -3.19
C LEU A 58 -0.24 -8.62 -4.14
N GLU A 59 -0.91 -7.50 -4.38
CA GLU A 59 -0.45 -6.47 -5.30
C GLU A 59 -0.94 -5.09 -4.84
N SER A 60 -0.15 -4.04 -5.06
CA SER A 60 -0.56 -2.67 -4.76
C SER A 60 0.01 -1.67 -5.76
N GLN A 61 -0.81 -0.69 -6.14
CA GLN A 61 -0.46 0.41 -7.02
C GLN A 61 -0.96 1.71 -6.42
N ILE A 62 -0.11 2.75 -6.47
CA ILE A 62 -0.49 4.11 -6.11
C ILE A 62 -0.21 5.08 -7.27
N ARG A 63 -1.12 6.04 -7.45
CA ARG A 63 -0.95 7.21 -8.32
C ARG A 63 -1.11 8.47 -7.49
N PHE A 64 -0.15 9.38 -7.59
CA PHE A 64 -0.22 10.69 -6.93
C PHE A 64 -0.72 11.72 -7.93
N LEU A 65 -1.75 12.47 -7.54
CA LEU A 65 -2.46 13.41 -8.40
C LEU A 65 -2.42 14.84 -7.87
N ALA A 66 -2.44 15.03 -6.55
CA ALA A 66 -2.26 16.34 -5.93
C ALA A 66 -1.54 16.23 -4.60
N GLN A 67 -0.61 17.15 -4.36
CA GLN A 67 0.14 17.25 -3.11
C GLN A 67 -0.79 17.67 -1.96
N GLN A 68 -0.56 17.09 -0.79
CA GLN A 68 -1.26 17.44 0.45
C GLN A 68 -0.21 17.78 1.52
N MET A 69 -0.59 18.66 2.44
CA MET A 69 0.29 19.21 3.47
C MET A 69 -0.19 18.79 4.87
N GLU A 70 0.50 19.29 5.90
CA GLU A 70 0.06 19.16 7.29
C GLU A 70 -1.38 19.68 7.49
N GLY A 71 -2.17 19.00 8.33
CA GLY A 71 -3.51 19.44 8.70
C GLY A 71 -4.55 19.29 7.59
N ALA A 72 -4.18 18.71 6.44
CA ALA A 72 -5.11 18.40 5.38
C ALA A 72 -6.16 17.40 5.89
N SER A 73 -7.43 17.75 5.69
CA SER A 73 -8.56 16.87 5.99
C SER A 73 -8.82 16.02 4.74
N LEU A 74 -8.45 14.74 4.81
CA LEU A 74 -8.52 13.82 3.68
C LEU A 74 -9.69 12.85 3.81
N LYS A 75 -10.51 12.78 2.77
CA LYS A 75 -11.60 11.80 2.63
C LYS A 75 -11.10 10.59 1.86
N THR A 76 -11.23 9.39 2.41
CA THR A 76 -10.89 8.15 1.70
C THR A 76 -12.16 7.43 1.29
N GLU A 77 -12.41 7.38 -0.02
CA GLU A 77 -13.46 6.56 -0.63
C GLU A 77 -12.90 5.18 -0.92
N THR A 78 -13.55 4.13 -0.44
CA THR A 78 -13.13 2.74 -0.61
C THR A 78 -14.18 1.97 -1.38
N LYS A 79 -13.79 1.35 -2.49
CA LYS A 79 -14.63 0.39 -3.22
C LYS A 79 -14.02 -0.99 -3.17
N ALA A 80 -14.80 -1.96 -2.72
CA ALA A 80 -14.44 -3.36 -2.69
C ALA A 80 -15.15 -4.12 -3.81
N PHE A 81 -14.36 -4.91 -4.54
CA PHE A 81 -14.80 -5.84 -5.56
C PHE A 81 -14.38 -7.24 -5.12
N PRO A 82 -15.28 -7.97 -4.44
CA PRO A 82 -15.03 -9.35 -4.03
C PRO A 82 -14.80 -10.20 -5.26
N LEU A 83 -13.70 -10.92 -5.25
CA LEU A 83 -13.34 -11.91 -6.25
C LEU A 83 -13.49 -13.29 -5.59
N LYS A 84 -13.69 -14.34 -6.39
CA LYS A 84 -13.74 -15.71 -5.85
C LYS A 84 -12.40 -16.10 -5.22
N ASP A 85 -12.45 -17.16 -4.41
CA ASP A 85 -11.28 -17.80 -3.80
C ASP A 85 -10.52 -16.85 -2.86
N GLY A 86 -11.27 -16.16 -1.99
CA GLY A 86 -10.76 -15.32 -0.92
C GLY A 86 -10.13 -14.01 -1.36
N LYS A 87 -10.22 -13.66 -2.64
CA LYS A 87 -9.59 -12.46 -3.20
C LYS A 87 -10.51 -11.26 -3.13
N ILE A 88 -9.95 -10.08 -2.88
CA ILE A 88 -10.70 -8.81 -2.96
C ILE A 88 -9.82 -7.79 -3.66
N PHE A 89 -10.36 -7.20 -4.72
CA PHE A 89 -9.77 -6.03 -5.36
C PHE A 89 -10.36 -4.75 -4.73
N TRP A 90 -9.47 -3.86 -4.31
CA TRP A 90 -9.79 -2.59 -3.69
C TRP A 90 -9.42 -1.46 -4.65
N ASP A 91 -10.37 -0.58 -4.93
CA ASP A 91 -10.17 0.66 -5.68
C ASP A 91 -10.50 1.84 -4.76
N GLN A 92 -9.49 2.61 -4.39
CA GLN A 92 -9.61 3.61 -3.34
C GLN A 92 -9.12 4.97 -3.84
N LYS A 93 -9.85 6.02 -3.45
CA LYS A 93 -9.51 7.40 -3.76
C LYS A 93 -9.35 8.18 -2.48
N VAL A 94 -8.27 8.94 -2.38
CA VAL A 94 -8.06 9.90 -1.30
C VAL A 94 -8.29 11.30 -1.85
N LEU A 95 -9.26 12.02 -1.31
CA LEU A 95 -9.68 13.35 -1.73
C LEU A 95 -9.33 14.38 -0.67
N SER A 96 -8.97 15.59 -1.11
CA SER A 96 -8.87 16.76 -0.25
C SER A 96 -10.25 17.23 0.22
N ASP A 97 -10.26 18.20 1.13
CA ASP A 97 -11.44 18.94 1.58
C ASP A 97 -12.21 19.64 0.44
N THR A 98 -11.50 20.06 -0.61
CA THR A 98 -12.08 20.63 -1.84
C THR A 98 -12.61 19.57 -2.82
N GLY A 99 -12.49 18.28 -2.51
CA GLY A 99 -12.90 17.17 -3.38
C GLY A 99 -11.91 16.87 -4.51
N THR A 100 -10.71 17.45 -4.49
CA THR A 100 -9.66 17.12 -5.45
C THR A 100 -9.05 15.77 -5.10
N ILE A 101 -8.89 14.87 -6.07
CA ILE A 101 -8.25 13.58 -5.83
C ILE A 101 -6.75 13.83 -5.60
N ALA A 102 -6.28 13.52 -4.40
CA ALA A 102 -4.87 13.58 -4.02
C ALA A 102 -4.12 12.32 -4.46
N ALA A 103 -4.73 11.15 -4.24
CA ALA A 103 -4.15 9.86 -4.63
C ALA A 103 -5.23 8.85 -5.03
N GLU A 104 -4.85 7.94 -5.92
CA GLU A 104 -5.61 6.71 -6.23
C GLU A 104 -4.76 5.51 -5.81
N ILE A 105 -5.34 4.61 -5.03
CA ILE A 105 -4.70 3.38 -4.56
C ILE A 105 -5.54 2.19 -5.00
N LYS A 106 -4.90 1.27 -5.71
CA LYS A 106 -5.45 -0.05 -6.03
C LYS A 106 -4.70 -1.09 -5.24
N THR A 107 -5.40 -2.07 -4.68
CA THR A 107 -4.78 -3.16 -3.93
C THR A 107 -5.54 -4.45 -4.17
N LEU A 108 -4.81 -5.53 -4.43
CA LEU A 108 -5.35 -6.88 -4.43
C LEU A 108 -4.97 -7.56 -3.12
N THR A 109 -5.95 -8.16 -2.46
CA THR A 109 -5.72 -8.93 -1.24
C THR A 109 -6.24 -10.35 -1.38
N PHE A 110 -5.69 -11.26 -0.58
CA PHE A 110 -6.13 -12.64 -0.44
C PHE A 110 -6.38 -12.95 1.03
N SER A 111 -7.53 -13.52 1.32
CA SER A 111 -7.96 -13.89 2.67
C SER A 111 -7.97 -15.40 2.81
N GLU A 112 -7.37 -15.90 3.88
CA GLU A 112 -7.34 -17.32 4.20
C GLU A 112 -7.67 -17.60 5.66
N LYS A 113 -8.12 -18.83 5.90
CA LYS A 113 -8.26 -19.44 7.22
C LYS A 113 -7.73 -20.86 7.16
N ASP A 114 -6.80 -21.18 8.05
CA ASP A 114 -6.17 -22.51 8.12
C ASP A 114 -5.62 -22.99 6.76
N GLY A 115 -5.03 -22.08 5.98
CA GLY A 115 -4.47 -22.34 4.65
C GLY A 115 -5.50 -22.51 3.53
N HIS A 116 -6.78 -22.27 3.80
CA HIS A 116 -7.86 -22.34 2.80
C HIS A 116 -8.41 -20.94 2.50
N PRO A 117 -8.67 -20.61 1.23
CA PRO A 117 -9.31 -19.35 0.86
C PRO A 117 -10.66 -19.15 1.55
N ILE A 118 -10.94 -17.92 1.98
CA ILE A 118 -12.24 -17.55 2.56
C ILE A 118 -12.75 -16.22 1.99
N ASP A 119 -13.98 -16.23 1.47
CA ASP A 119 -14.62 -15.02 0.98
C ASP A 119 -15.19 -14.21 2.15
N LEU A 120 -14.64 -13.01 2.38
CA LEU A 120 -15.07 -12.10 3.47
C LEU A 120 -16.21 -11.15 3.06
N LEU A 121 -16.55 -11.11 1.78
CA LEU A 121 -17.58 -10.23 1.26
C LEU A 121 -18.47 -11.03 0.31
N PRO A 122 -19.78 -10.72 0.22
CA PRO A 122 -20.67 -11.41 -0.68
C PRO A 122 -20.22 -11.26 -2.13
N LEU A 123 -20.10 -12.38 -2.84
CA LEU A 123 -19.78 -12.37 -4.26
C LEU A 123 -20.87 -11.62 -5.03
N GLU A 124 -20.48 -10.55 -5.71
CA GLU A 124 -21.31 -9.95 -6.74
C GLU A 124 -20.90 -10.48 -8.11
N LYS A 125 -21.84 -10.50 -9.05
CA LYS A 125 -21.50 -10.74 -10.46
C LYS A 125 -20.67 -9.55 -10.95
N THR A 126 -19.36 -9.69 -10.88
CA THR A 126 -18.39 -8.76 -11.46
C THR A 126 -17.66 -9.47 -12.60
N GLU A 127 -17.51 -8.78 -13.74
CA GLU A 127 -16.69 -9.26 -14.85
C GLU A 127 -15.18 -9.01 -14.61
N MET A 128 -14.80 -8.43 -13.46
CA MET A 128 -13.41 -8.10 -13.14
C MET A 128 -12.64 -9.31 -12.60
N SER A 129 -11.42 -9.51 -13.09
CA SER A 129 -10.47 -10.55 -12.64
C SER A 129 -9.49 -10.08 -11.55
N GLY A 130 -9.53 -8.79 -11.16
CA GLY A 130 -8.60 -8.17 -10.21
C GLY A 130 -7.21 -7.90 -10.78
N PHE A 131 -6.53 -8.95 -11.25
CA PHE A 131 -5.15 -8.88 -11.78
C PHE A 131 -5.05 -8.06 -13.07
N ASP A 132 -6.05 -8.11 -13.95
CA ASP A 132 -6.05 -7.32 -15.20
C ASP A 132 -6.14 -5.79 -14.93
N GLN A 133 -6.28 -5.38 -13.67
CA GLN A 133 -6.32 -3.98 -13.26
C GLN A 133 -4.94 -3.38 -13.01
N PHE A 134 -3.89 -4.22 -12.97
CA PHE A 134 -2.53 -3.82 -12.71
C PHE A 134 -1.66 -3.91 -13.97
N PRO A 135 -0.75 -2.94 -14.20
CA PRO A 135 0.16 -3.00 -15.33
C PRO A 135 1.20 -4.10 -15.11
N GLN A 136 1.48 -4.89 -16.13
CA GLN A 136 2.57 -5.88 -16.09
C GLN A 136 3.92 -5.17 -15.92
N ILE A 137 4.69 -5.50 -14.87
CA ILE A 137 6.07 -5.00 -14.72
C ILE A 137 7.00 -5.92 -15.52
N PRO A 138 7.78 -5.39 -16.47
CA PRO A 138 8.83 -6.18 -17.08
C PRO A 138 9.95 -6.48 -16.07
N ASP A 139 10.56 -7.65 -16.17
CA ASP A 139 11.77 -7.96 -15.41
C ASP A 139 12.82 -6.86 -15.58
N PHE A 140 13.47 -6.49 -14.48
CA PHE A 140 14.56 -5.52 -14.53
C PHE A 140 15.73 -6.08 -15.36
N ARG A 141 16.10 -5.37 -16.44
CA ARG A 141 17.21 -5.72 -17.34
C ARG A 141 18.30 -4.64 -17.39
N GLY A 142 18.36 -3.77 -16.39
CA GLY A 142 19.35 -2.69 -16.36
C GLY A 142 20.76 -3.22 -16.13
N THR A 143 21.73 -2.66 -16.85
CA THR A 143 23.17 -2.93 -16.67
C THR A 143 23.90 -1.74 -16.06
N CYS A 144 23.17 -0.77 -15.49
CA CYS A 144 23.73 0.41 -14.86
C CYS A 144 24.40 0.07 -13.52
N LYS A 145 25.25 0.98 -13.04
CA LYS A 145 25.79 0.88 -11.67
C LYS A 145 24.63 0.95 -10.67
N THR A 146 24.66 0.08 -9.68
CA THR A 146 23.65 -0.02 -8.63
C THR A 146 24.18 0.55 -7.32
N VAL A 147 23.25 0.95 -6.46
CA VAL A 147 23.52 1.28 -5.06
C VAL A 147 22.83 0.21 -4.22
N ASP A 148 23.61 -0.56 -3.48
CA ASP A 148 23.09 -1.60 -2.60
C ASP A 148 22.94 -1.04 -1.19
N THR A 149 21.72 -1.06 -0.66
CA THR A 149 21.44 -0.61 0.70
C THR A 149 20.87 -1.75 1.53
N SER A 150 21.47 -1.99 2.70
CA SER A 150 20.93 -2.92 3.68
C SER A 150 19.99 -2.19 4.65
N MET A 151 18.77 -2.71 4.81
CA MET A 151 17.80 -2.17 5.76
C MET A 151 17.40 -3.23 6.78
N ILE A 152 17.24 -2.82 8.04
CA ILE A 152 16.73 -3.69 9.10
C ILE A 152 15.22 -3.45 9.22
N THR A 153 14.44 -4.51 9.03
CA THR A 153 12.98 -4.49 9.20
C THR A 153 12.63 -4.57 10.68
N LEU A 154 11.98 -3.54 11.23
CA LEU A 154 11.67 -3.47 12.66
C LEU A 154 10.34 -4.16 12.99
N TYR A 155 10.21 -4.57 14.26
CA TYR A 155 8.96 -5.15 14.78
C TYR A 155 7.75 -4.24 14.57
N SER A 156 7.92 -2.92 14.72
CA SER A 156 6.88 -1.90 14.56
C SER A 156 6.29 -1.81 13.14
N GLU A 157 6.91 -2.45 12.16
CA GLU A 157 6.48 -2.45 10.77
C GLU A 157 5.52 -3.60 10.42
N ARG A 158 5.31 -4.51 11.38
CA ARG A 158 4.37 -5.61 11.23
C ARG A 158 2.94 -5.16 11.52
N ASN A 159 2.00 -5.68 10.75
CA ASN A 159 0.58 -5.53 10.97
C ASN A 159 0.09 -6.47 12.09
N ILE A 160 -1.21 -6.39 12.39
CA ILE A 160 -1.89 -7.20 13.40
C ILE A 160 -1.86 -8.72 13.11
N PHE A 161 -1.49 -9.13 11.89
CA PHE A 161 -1.32 -10.53 11.48
C PHE A 161 0.14 -11.01 11.54
N GLY A 162 1.07 -10.14 11.96
CA GLY A 162 2.50 -10.43 12.04
C GLY A 162 3.26 -10.29 10.72
N GLU A 163 2.61 -9.77 9.67
CA GLU A 163 3.15 -9.58 8.33
C GLU A 163 3.49 -8.12 8.05
N TYR A 164 4.29 -7.85 7.01
CA TYR A 164 4.59 -6.48 6.62
C TYR A 164 3.41 -5.83 5.87
N ASN A 165 2.99 -4.67 6.36
CA ASN A 165 1.91 -3.87 5.75
C ASN A 165 2.39 -3.27 4.42
N PRO A 166 1.54 -3.18 3.36
CA PRO A 166 1.87 -2.43 2.15
C PRO A 166 2.42 -1.03 2.42
N ALA A 167 1.92 -0.34 3.46
CA ALA A 167 2.41 0.99 3.86
C ALA A 167 3.90 0.97 4.25
N TYR A 168 4.39 -0.14 4.82
CA TYR A 168 5.81 -0.30 5.12
C TYR A 168 6.65 -0.55 3.86
N LEU A 169 6.14 -1.32 2.90
CA LEU A 169 6.87 -1.54 1.64
C LEU A 169 7.01 -0.26 0.84
N TRP A 170 5.97 0.58 0.84
CA TRP A 170 6.01 1.93 0.30
C TRP A 170 7.15 2.76 0.91
N ARG A 171 7.29 2.71 2.24
CA ARG A 171 8.40 3.36 2.92
C ARG A 171 9.76 2.81 2.47
N ILE A 172 9.94 1.50 2.32
CA ILE A 172 11.22 0.93 1.85
C ILE A 172 11.62 1.55 0.51
N VAL A 173 10.65 1.78 -0.37
CA VAL A 173 10.88 2.30 -1.72
C VAL A 173 11.21 3.79 -1.69
N GLU A 174 10.48 4.55 -0.89
CA GLU A 174 10.78 5.96 -0.62
C GLU A 174 12.15 6.14 0.03
N ASP A 175 12.49 5.32 1.03
CA ASP A 175 13.79 5.32 1.71
C ASP A 175 14.92 4.93 0.72
N SER A 176 14.71 3.93 -0.14
CA SER A 176 15.67 3.50 -1.17
C SER A 176 16.06 4.64 -2.13
N ARG A 177 15.10 5.50 -2.48
CA ARG A 177 15.35 6.72 -3.27
C ARG A 177 16.29 7.68 -2.55
N TRP A 178 16.09 7.87 -1.25
CA TRP A 178 16.93 8.74 -0.43
C TRP A 178 18.35 8.20 -0.28
N PHE A 179 18.49 6.88 -0.09
CA PHE A 179 19.79 6.24 -0.05
C PHE A 179 20.54 6.39 -1.38
N PHE A 180 19.87 6.12 -2.51
CA PHE A 180 20.46 6.37 -3.83
C PHE A 180 20.90 7.82 -4.01
N SER A 181 20.06 8.78 -3.62
CA SER A 181 20.38 10.21 -3.74
C SER A 181 21.60 10.57 -2.90
N THR A 182 21.67 10.08 -1.66
CA THR A 182 22.80 10.31 -0.75
C THR A 182 24.10 9.72 -1.31
N GLU A 183 24.08 8.47 -1.77
CA GLU A 183 25.24 7.77 -2.33
C GLU A 183 25.74 8.39 -3.64
N THR A 184 24.86 9.04 -4.40
CA THR A 184 25.22 9.78 -5.62
C THR A 184 25.61 11.24 -5.37
N GLY A 185 25.62 11.69 -4.10
CA GLY A 185 25.99 13.05 -3.71
C GLY A 185 24.87 14.09 -3.85
N LEU A 186 23.64 13.66 -4.13
CA LEU A 186 22.42 14.48 -4.15
C LEU A 186 21.82 14.56 -2.75
N THR A 187 22.37 15.44 -1.91
CA THR A 187 21.85 15.72 -0.57
C THR A 187 20.61 16.63 -0.61
N LEU A 188 19.88 16.76 0.51
CA LEU A 188 18.75 17.69 0.61
C LEU A 188 19.16 19.14 0.28
N ASP A 189 20.31 19.59 0.77
CA ASP A 189 20.85 20.92 0.48
C ASP A 189 21.08 21.10 -1.03
N ARG A 190 21.59 20.06 -1.72
CA ARG A 190 21.76 20.08 -3.18
C ARG A 190 20.42 20.12 -3.92
N PHE A 191 19.40 19.40 -3.45
CA PHE A 191 18.07 19.48 -4.05
C PHE A 191 17.46 20.88 -3.93
N VAL A 192 17.64 21.53 -2.77
CA VAL A 192 17.20 22.91 -2.53
C VAL A 192 17.99 23.89 -3.40
N GLU A 193 19.32 23.74 -3.49
CA GLU A 193 20.19 24.59 -4.33
C GLU A 193 19.87 24.48 -5.82
N MET A 194 19.53 23.29 -6.30
CA MET A 194 19.24 23.03 -7.71
C MET A 194 17.77 23.32 -8.09
N ASP A 195 16.93 23.75 -7.14
CA ASP A 195 15.47 23.92 -7.32
C ASP A 195 14.81 22.70 -8.01
N THR A 196 15.31 21.49 -7.71
CA THR A 196 14.90 20.26 -8.39
C THR A 196 13.95 19.45 -7.51
N THR A 197 12.74 19.18 -8.00
CA THR A 197 11.78 18.28 -7.37
C THR A 197 11.86 16.89 -8.01
N LEU A 198 12.06 15.84 -7.21
CA LEU A 198 12.13 14.46 -7.68
C LEU A 198 10.77 13.77 -7.47
N PHE A 199 9.99 13.64 -8.55
CA PHE A 199 8.63 13.10 -8.51
C PHE A 199 8.56 11.61 -8.84
N LEU A 200 7.74 10.90 -8.07
CA LEU A 200 7.28 9.55 -8.37
C LEU A 200 5.84 9.65 -8.89
N TRP A 201 5.59 9.23 -10.12
CA TRP A 201 4.27 9.37 -10.75
C TRP A 201 3.38 8.12 -10.58
N ALA A 202 3.97 6.93 -10.59
CA ALA A 202 3.30 5.67 -10.29
C ALA A 202 4.33 4.58 -9.95
N VAL A 203 3.99 3.70 -9.02
CA VAL A 203 4.77 2.50 -8.68
C VAL A 203 3.81 1.35 -8.45
N TYR A 204 4.28 0.14 -8.70
CA TYR A 204 3.51 -1.09 -8.61
C TYR A 204 4.37 -2.19 -7.97
N PHE A 205 3.75 -3.06 -7.16
CA PHE A 205 4.40 -4.18 -6.46
C PHE A 205 3.63 -5.48 -6.66
N ASP A 206 4.38 -6.55 -6.96
CA ASP A 206 3.95 -7.94 -6.80
C ASP A 206 4.54 -8.52 -5.51
N PHE A 207 3.68 -9.02 -4.62
CA PHE A 207 4.08 -9.60 -3.34
C PHE A 207 4.31 -11.10 -3.51
N PHE A 208 5.56 -11.53 -3.65
CA PHE A 208 5.90 -12.94 -3.69
C PHE A 208 6.14 -13.47 -2.27
N ILE A 209 5.18 -14.24 -1.72
CA ILE A 209 5.45 -15.09 -0.56
C ILE A 209 6.25 -16.30 -1.04
N ARG A 210 7.57 -16.17 -1.06
CA ARG A 210 8.45 -17.33 -1.22
C ARG A 210 8.57 -17.98 0.14
N PHE A 211 7.82 -19.06 0.38
CA PHE A 211 8.16 -19.99 1.46
C PHE A 211 9.57 -20.48 1.19
N LEU A 212 10.54 -20.00 1.97
CA LEU A 212 11.81 -20.68 2.11
C LEU A 212 11.47 -22.06 2.66
N ARG A 213 11.34 -23.04 1.77
CA ARG A 213 11.50 -24.43 2.15
C ARG A 213 12.87 -24.47 2.81
N GLU A 214 12.88 -24.71 4.12
CA GLU A 214 14.09 -25.16 4.80
C GLU A 214 14.71 -26.23 3.92
N GLU A 215 15.88 -25.94 3.35
CA GLU A 215 16.76 -26.99 2.87
C GLU A 215 17.17 -27.80 4.11
N LYS A 216 16.36 -28.81 4.41
CA LYS A 216 16.82 -29.95 5.17
C LYS A 216 17.93 -30.62 4.35
N LEU A 217 19.16 -30.40 4.83
CA LEU A 217 20.29 -31.33 4.87
C LEU A 217 20.82 -31.87 3.54
N LYS A 218 22.09 -31.56 3.28
CA LYS A 218 23.15 -32.58 3.40
C LYS A 218 24.33 -32.02 4.19
#